data_AF-A0A2A7MMX9-F1
#
_entry.id   AF-A0A2A7MMX9-F1
#
_cell.length_a   1.000
_cell.length_b   1.000
_cell.length_c   1.000
_cell.angle_alpha   90.00
_cell.angle_beta   90.00
_cell.angle_gamma   90.00
#
_symmetry.space_group_name_H-M   'P 1'
#
loop_
_entity.id
_entity.type
_entity.pdbx_description
1 polymer ?
#
loop_
_entity_poly.entity_id
_entity_poly.type
_entity_poly.pdbx_seq_one_letter_code
_entity_poly.pdbx_strand_id
1 'polypeptide(L)' 'MCLGIPGQVIGMVEGYGDQLALVDVAGEHRKVNIGMLPEETFARGD' A
#
# COMPACT_ATOMS: atom_id res chain seq x y z
N MET A 1 -0.57 -19.85 12.45
CA MET A 1 0.50 -19.05 11.81
C MET A 1 -0.01 -18.70 10.41
N CYS A 2 -0.05 -17.41 10.05
CA CYS A 2 -0.50 -16.96 8.73
C CYS A 2 0.68 -16.39 7.96
N LEU A 3 0.73 -16.65 6.65
CA LEU A 3 1.66 -15.99 5.73
C LEU A 3 0.95 -14.79 5.10
N GLY A 4 1.63 -13.65 5.03
CA GLY A 4 1.10 -12.47 4.35
C GLY A 4 0.95 -12.72 2.84
N ILE A 5 -0.06 -12.11 2.24
CA ILE A 5 -0.24 -12.09 0.78
C ILE A 5 0.51 -10.87 0.26
N PRO A 6 1.46 -11.02 -0.68
CA PRO A 6 2.10 -9.89 -1.33
C PRO A 6 1.07 -9.00 -2.03
N GLY A 7 1.30 -7.69 -1.98
CA GLY A 7 0.51 -6.70 -2.71
C GLY A 7 1.39 -5.78 -3.52
N GLN A 8 0.82 -5.15 -4.55
CA GLN A 8 1.48 -4.15 -5.37
C GLN A 8 0.79 -2.80 -5.23
N VAL A 9 1.54 -1.75 -4.94
CA VAL A 9 1.09 -0.36 -4.92
C VAL A 9 0.70 0.05 -6.34
N ILE A 10 -0.58 0.35 -6.54
CA ILE A 10 -1.14 0.79 -7.82
C ILE A 10 -1.44 2.29 -7.84
N GLY A 11 -1.41 2.95 -6.68
CA GLY A 11 -1.51 4.41 -6.56
C GLY A 11 -1.52 4.89 -5.11
N MET A 12 -1.49 6.21 -4.94
CA MET A 12 -1.62 6.88 -3.65
C MET A 12 -3.06 7.38 -3.46
N VAL A 13 -3.55 7.35 -2.23
CA VAL A 13 -4.88 7.88 -1.91
C VAL A 13 -4.75 9.33 -1.48
N GLU A 14 -5.36 10.22 -2.23
CA GLU A 14 -5.38 11.66 -1.94
C GLU A 14 -6.09 11.98 -0.62
N GLY A 15 -5.67 13.09 0.02
CA GLY A 15 -6.30 13.59 1.25
C GLY A 15 -5.80 12.92 2.54
N TYR A 16 -4.85 11.99 2.47
CA TYR A 16 -4.30 11.26 3.63
C TYR A 16 -2.80 11.54 3.87
N GLY A 17 -2.26 12.65 3.34
CA GLY A 17 -0.88 13.07 3.58
C GLY A 17 0.17 12.03 3.19
N ASP A 18 -0.05 11.34 2.06
CA ASP A 18 0.80 10.25 1.55
C ASP A 18 0.93 9.03 2.48
N GLN A 19 0.05 8.87 3.47
CA GLN A 19 0.09 7.75 4.43
C GLN A 19 -0.79 6.56 4.01
N LEU A 20 -1.53 6.68 2.91
CA LEU A 20 -2.46 5.65 2.47
C LEU A 20 -2.23 5.33 0.98
N ALA A 21 -1.88 4.08 0.71
CA ALA A 21 -1.67 3.56 -0.63
C ALA A 21 -2.89 2.72 -1.06
N LEU A 22 -3.20 2.74 -2.35
CA LEU A 22 -4.07 1.78 -3.00
C LEU A 22 -3.21 0.62 -3.49
N VAL A 23 -3.50 -0.58 -3.00
CA VAL A 23 -2.70 -1.79 -3.24
C VAL A 23 -3.58 -2.87 -3.87
N ASP A 24 -3.12 -3.48 -4.95
CA ASP A 24 -3.70 -4.73 -5.45
C ASP A 24 -3.16 -5.91 -4.64
N VAL A 25 -4.05 -6.69 -4.05
CA VAL A 25 -3.69 -7.87 -3.25
C VAL A 25 -4.55 -9.02 -3.73
N ALA A 26 -3.95 -9.91 -4.53
CA ALA A 26 -4.63 -11.03 -5.16
C ALA A 26 -5.85 -10.61 -6.01
N GLY A 27 -5.75 -9.50 -6.75
CA GLY A 27 -6.81 -8.97 -7.62
C GLY A 27 -7.86 -8.11 -6.91
N GLU A 28 -7.70 -7.87 -5.60
CA GLU A 28 -8.59 -7.03 -4.80
C GLU A 28 -7.89 -5.73 -4.41
N HIS A 29 -8.52 -4.60 -4.67
CA HIS A 29 -7.99 -3.28 -4.30
C HIS A 29 -8.24 -2.96 -2.83
N ARG A 30 -7.17 -2.72 -2.08
CA ARG A 30 -7.21 -2.41 -0.65
C ARG A 30 -6.52 -1.09 -0.36
N LYS A 31 -7.10 -0.28 0.53
CA LYS A 31 -6.42 0.88 1.11
C LYS A 31 -5.53 0.40 2.25
N VAL A 32 -4.22 0.59 2.13
CA VAL A 32 -3.22 0.13 3.09
C VAL A 32 -2.54 1.34 3.72
N ASN A 33 -2.49 1.37 5.06
CA ASN A 33 -1.76 2.39 5.79
C ASN A 33 -0.26 2.08 5.69
N ILE A 34 0.50 3.03 5.15
CA ILE A 34 1.97 2.95 5.02
C ILE A 34 2.69 3.93 5.95
N GLY A 35 1.96 4.76 6.70
CA GLY A 35 2.54 5.77 7.61
C GLY A 35 3.29 5.18 8.82
N MET A 36 3.17 3.88 9.07
CA MET A 36 3.93 3.15 10.08
C MET A 36 5.15 2.40 9.52
N LEU A 37 5.33 2.38 8.19
CA LEU A 37 6.53 1.81 7.60
C LEU A 37 7.72 2.77 7.85
N PRO A 38 8.97 2.28 7.79
CA PRO A 38 10.15 3.15 7.83
C PRO A 38 10.07 4.22 6.74
N GLU A 39 11.04 5.13 6.66
CA GLU A 39 11.09 6.23 5.68
C GLU A 39 11.29 5.77 4.21
N GLU A 40 10.64 4.68 3.82
CA GLU A 40 10.48 4.19 2.47
C GLU A 40 9.44 5.04 1.75
N THR A 41 9.87 5.65 0.64
CA THR A 41 8.95 6.32 -0.27
C THR A 41 8.37 5.27 -1.19
N PHE A 42 7.08 4.99 -1.06
CA PHE A 42 6.38 4.06 -1.96
C PHE A 42 5.92 4.77 -3.23
N ALA A 43 6.14 4.10 -4.35
CA ALA A 43 5.69 4.50 -5.67
C ALA A 43 4.84 3.40 -6.31
N ARG A 44 4.16 3.75 -7.39
CA ARG A 44 3.42 2.76 -8.18
C ARG A 44 4.39 1.70 -8.70
N GLY A 45 4.09 0.44 -8.41
CA GLY A 45 4.87 -0.71 -8.85
C GLY A 45 5.58 -1.44 -7.71
N ASP A 46 5.80 -0.76 -6.58
CA ASP A 46 6.35 -1.33 -5.34
C ASP A 46 5.39 -2.33 -4.69
#